data_AF-A0A920P5A2-F1
#
_entry.id   AF-A0A920P5A2-F1
#
_cell.length_a   1.000
_cell.length_b   1.000
_cell.length_c   1.000
_cell.angle_alpha   90.00
_cell.angle_beta   90.00
_cell.angle_gamma   90.00
#
_symmetry.space_group_name_H-M   'P 1'
#
loop_
_entity.id
_entity.type
_entity.pdbx_description
1 polymer ?
#
loop_
_entity_poly.entity_id
_entity_poly.type
_entity_poly.pdbx_seq_one_letter_code
_entity_poly.pdbx_strand_id
1 'polypeptide(L)'
;MAVTTRRPCVGNAVPWVRPGVGAVATQGGTRLEYGNDLLDLLEQGLTPQEAMDRVVAADDGRQRRQVGVIDMLGRTAQWTGSGQYGAESQGDWVAERTGSTFAVQGNSLVSTGVVDRVVEAFRASEGSVRHLADRMIEALYAGQVIGGDGRHGDTQSAAVLVADPRPGRSRRPDGVTVDINVCEHSEPVREVRRIYDSVSETLGFRTLRQFAGRDVLQLKVMLHALGYFRPDMLVLPLEGPGAEVYSPDAMDAVDRFRSDQGWQTSVAGYVDERTINRLWALLDEAGKANEVRTILLELARVSR
;
A
#
# COMPACT_ATOMS: atom_id res chain seq x y z
N MET A 1 -7.22 -3.27 -1.65
CA MET A 1 -6.94 -4.10 -2.84
C MET A 1 -5.68 -3.61 -3.52
N ALA A 2 -4.80 -4.51 -3.96
CA ALA A 2 -3.68 -4.18 -4.85
C ALA A 2 -3.51 -5.33 -5.86
N VAL A 3 -3.10 -5.00 -7.09
CA VAL A 3 -3.01 -5.95 -8.20
C VAL A 3 -1.92 -5.53 -9.18
N THR A 4 -1.26 -6.51 -9.81
CA THR A 4 -0.32 -6.34 -10.93
C THR A 4 -0.59 -7.41 -11.98
N THR A 5 -0.37 -7.11 -13.26
CA THR A 5 -0.61 -8.05 -14.36
C THR A 5 0.19 -7.65 -15.61
N ARG A 6 0.33 -8.60 -16.54
CA ARG A 6 0.82 -8.43 -17.91
C ARG A 6 -0.30 -8.05 -18.90
N ARG A 7 -1.15 -7.11 -18.52
CA ARG A 7 -2.21 -6.51 -19.36
C ARG A 7 -2.30 -5.03 -19.00
N PRO A 8 -2.71 -4.13 -19.91
CA PRO A 8 -2.85 -2.71 -19.57
C PRO A 8 -4.09 -2.46 -18.69
N CYS A 9 -4.04 -1.38 -17.91
CA CYS A 9 -5.18 -0.79 -17.18
C CYS A 9 -5.89 -1.73 -16.19
N VAL A 10 -5.18 -2.60 -15.46
CA VAL A 10 -5.78 -3.59 -14.55
C VAL A 10 -6.67 -2.99 -13.46
N GLY A 11 -6.38 -1.75 -13.05
CA GLY A 11 -7.17 -1.02 -12.05
C GLY A 11 -8.63 -0.80 -12.48
N ASN A 12 -8.94 -0.85 -13.78
CA ASN A 12 -10.29 -0.68 -14.29
C ASN A 12 -11.16 -1.95 -14.14
N ALA A 13 -10.54 -3.09 -13.85
CA ALA A 13 -11.20 -4.39 -13.99
C ALA A 13 -11.19 -5.22 -12.71
N VAL A 14 -10.03 -5.31 -12.04
CA VAL A 14 -9.82 -6.29 -10.96
C VAL A 14 -10.20 -5.77 -9.59
N PRO A 15 -9.71 -4.60 -9.12
CA PRO A 15 -9.89 -4.20 -7.73
C PRO A 15 -11.23 -3.47 -7.52
N TRP A 16 -12.03 -3.97 -6.60
CA TRP A 16 -13.27 -3.32 -6.15
C TRP A 16 -13.25 -3.17 -4.63
N VAL A 17 -13.68 -2.01 -4.14
CA VAL A 17 -13.86 -1.76 -2.71
C VAL A 17 -15.15 -0.99 -2.49
N ARG A 18 -15.85 -1.27 -1.38
CA ARG A 18 -16.96 -0.45 -0.91
C ARG A 18 -16.73 -0.15 0.58
N PRO A 19 -16.57 1.13 0.96
CA PRO A 19 -16.30 1.49 2.36
C PRO A 19 -17.39 0.94 3.27
N GLY A 20 -16.98 0.24 4.33
CA GLY A 20 -17.92 -0.32 5.32
C GLY A 20 -18.58 -1.63 4.90
N VAL A 21 -18.26 -2.16 3.72
CA VAL A 21 -18.82 -3.42 3.21
C VAL A 21 -17.73 -4.47 2.98
N GLY A 22 -16.72 -4.17 2.16
CA GLY A 22 -15.68 -5.13 1.85
C GLY A 22 -14.88 -4.81 0.59
N ALA A 23 -14.17 -5.82 0.10
CA ALA A 23 -13.34 -5.73 -1.09
C ALA A 23 -13.42 -7.02 -1.93
N VAL A 24 -13.33 -6.86 -3.26
CA VAL A 24 -13.43 -7.95 -4.23
C VAL A 24 -12.30 -7.83 -5.27
N ALA A 25 -11.68 -8.95 -5.60
CA ALA A 25 -10.85 -9.13 -6.79
C ALA A 25 -11.57 -10.06 -7.77
N THR A 26 -11.84 -9.58 -8.99
CA THR A 26 -12.35 -10.40 -10.10
C THR A 26 -11.31 -10.45 -11.22
N GLN A 27 -10.69 -11.61 -11.42
CA GLN A 27 -9.59 -11.82 -12.36
C GLN A 27 -9.71 -13.18 -13.06
N GLY A 28 -8.80 -13.49 -13.99
CA GLY A 28 -8.83 -14.74 -14.77
C GLY A 28 -10.11 -14.81 -15.61
N GLY A 29 -10.06 -14.50 -16.90
CA GLY A 29 -11.30 -14.35 -17.68
C GLY A 29 -12.30 -13.40 -17.00
N THR A 30 -11.84 -12.22 -16.57
CA THR A 30 -12.55 -11.29 -15.69
C THR A 30 -14.02 -11.08 -16.08
N ARG A 31 -14.90 -11.06 -15.06
CA ARG A 31 -16.30 -10.63 -15.15
C ARG A 31 -16.46 -9.42 -14.24
N LEU A 32 -16.70 -8.24 -14.81
CA LEU A 32 -16.70 -6.98 -14.07
C LEU A 32 -17.84 -6.90 -13.06
N GLU A 33 -18.99 -7.49 -13.42
CA GLU A 33 -20.22 -7.51 -12.63
C GLU A 33 -20.01 -8.13 -11.24
N TYR A 34 -19.13 -9.13 -11.13
CA TYR A 34 -18.79 -9.77 -9.84
C TYR A 34 -18.30 -8.77 -8.78
N GLY A 35 -17.68 -7.66 -9.20
CA GLY A 35 -17.28 -6.61 -8.28
C GLY A 35 -18.46 -6.09 -7.46
N ASN A 36 -19.48 -5.57 -8.13
CA ASN A 36 -20.67 -5.04 -7.45
C ASN A 36 -21.61 -6.15 -6.96
N ASP A 37 -21.78 -7.25 -7.71
CA ASP A 37 -22.68 -8.34 -7.32
C ASP A 37 -22.29 -8.90 -5.93
N LEU A 38 -20.99 -9.14 -5.70
CA LEU A 38 -20.52 -9.63 -4.41
C LEU A 38 -20.64 -8.58 -3.31
N LEU A 39 -20.28 -7.32 -3.59
CA LEU A 39 -20.38 -6.24 -2.60
C LEU A 39 -21.84 -5.96 -2.21
N ASP A 40 -22.79 -6.03 -3.15
CA ASP A 40 -24.23 -5.89 -2.89
C ASP A 40 -24.76 -7.01 -1.99
N LEU A 41 -24.30 -8.25 -2.21
CA LEU A 41 -24.66 -9.38 -1.36
C LEU A 41 -24.08 -9.26 0.05
N LEU A 42 -22.83 -8.80 0.18
CA LEU A 42 -22.24 -8.51 1.50
C LEU A 42 -23.02 -7.41 2.23
N GLU A 43 -23.43 -6.35 1.52
CA GLU A 43 -24.23 -5.25 2.09
C GLU A 43 -25.62 -5.72 2.54
N GLN A 44 -26.18 -6.73 1.88
CA GLN A 44 -27.41 -7.43 2.30
C GLN A 44 -27.22 -8.37 3.49
N GLY A 45 -25.99 -8.51 4.00
CA GLY A 45 -25.66 -9.28 5.20
C GLY A 45 -25.23 -10.73 4.93
N LEU A 46 -25.08 -11.15 3.67
CA LEU A 46 -24.54 -12.47 3.35
C LEU A 46 -23.07 -12.55 3.75
N THR A 47 -22.65 -13.76 4.13
CA THR A 47 -21.22 -14.05 4.28
C THR A 47 -20.53 -14.07 2.91
N PRO A 48 -19.21 -13.82 2.86
CA PRO A 48 -18.42 -13.95 1.64
C PRO A 48 -18.60 -15.30 0.93
N GLN A 49 -18.74 -16.41 1.66
CA GLN A 49 -18.95 -17.73 1.07
C GLN A 49 -20.34 -17.85 0.42
N GLU A 50 -21.40 -17.45 1.13
CA GLU A 50 -22.77 -17.48 0.57
C GLU A 50 -22.90 -16.58 -0.66
N ALA A 51 -22.27 -15.40 -0.62
CA ALA A 51 -22.22 -14.50 -1.77
C ALA A 51 -21.47 -15.12 -2.96
N MET A 52 -20.30 -15.73 -2.71
CA MET A 52 -19.51 -16.41 -3.73
C MET A 52 -20.28 -17.57 -4.37
N ASP A 53 -20.85 -18.46 -3.55
CA ASP A 53 -21.60 -19.63 -4.02
C ASP A 53 -22.77 -19.20 -4.93
N ARG A 54 -23.46 -18.11 -4.56
CA ARG A 54 -24.57 -17.55 -5.34
C ARG A 54 -24.13 -17.02 -6.70
N VAL A 55 -23.07 -16.20 -6.77
CA VAL A 55 -22.62 -15.62 -8.05
C VAL A 55 -21.99 -16.67 -8.95
N VAL A 56 -21.24 -17.62 -8.39
CA VAL A 56 -20.60 -18.72 -9.13
C VAL A 56 -21.63 -19.68 -9.70
N ALA A 57 -22.67 -20.04 -8.94
CA ALA A 57 -23.74 -20.93 -9.43
C ALA A 57 -24.50 -20.34 -10.63
N ALA A 58 -24.56 -19.01 -10.73
CA ALA A 58 -25.23 -18.30 -11.82
C ALA A 58 -24.34 -18.04 -13.04
N ASP A 59 -23.04 -18.38 -13.01
CA ASP A 59 -22.10 -18.18 -14.12
C ASP A 59 -21.75 -19.51 -14.81
N ASP A 60 -22.29 -19.72 -16.01
CA ASP A 60 -21.89 -20.83 -16.88
C ASP A 60 -20.40 -20.76 -17.24
N GLY A 61 -19.81 -19.56 -17.22
CA GLY A 61 -18.40 -19.31 -17.45
C GLY A 61 -17.51 -19.51 -16.22
N ARG A 62 -18.03 -19.95 -15.07
CA ARG A 62 -17.32 -19.94 -13.77
C ARG A 62 -15.95 -20.60 -13.78
N GLN A 63 -15.75 -21.63 -14.61
CA GLN A 63 -14.47 -22.34 -14.67
C GLN A 63 -13.34 -21.47 -15.25
N ARG A 64 -13.67 -20.42 -16.00
CA ARG A 64 -12.70 -19.46 -16.52
C ARG A 64 -12.42 -18.32 -15.55
N ARG A 65 -13.02 -18.30 -14.35
CA ARG A 65 -12.93 -17.19 -13.38
C ARG A 65 -11.94 -17.48 -12.25
N GLN A 66 -11.35 -16.43 -11.71
CA GLN A 66 -10.69 -16.43 -10.41
C GLN A 66 -11.15 -15.22 -9.60
N VAL A 67 -11.71 -15.45 -8.41
CA VAL A 67 -12.39 -14.41 -7.63
C VAL A 67 -12.05 -14.54 -6.17
N GLY A 68 -11.83 -13.43 -5.49
CA GLY A 68 -11.70 -13.41 -4.04
C GLY A 68 -12.45 -12.24 -3.45
N VAL A 69 -13.03 -12.46 -2.28
CA VAL A 69 -13.83 -11.48 -1.55
C VAL A 69 -13.45 -11.52 -0.07
N ILE A 70 -13.41 -10.35 0.55
CA ILE A 70 -13.24 -10.16 1.99
C ILE A 70 -14.23 -9.11 2.48
N ASP A 71 -14.87 -9.36 3.63
CA ASP A 71 -15.78 -8.40 4.27
C ASP A 71 -15.13 -7.62 5.41
N MET A 72 -15.88 -6.69 6.01
CA MET A 72 -15.41 -5.89 7.16
C MET A 72 -15.15 -6.70 8.43
N LEU A 73 -15.62 -7.94 8.53
CA LEU A 73 -15.37 -8.84 9.66
C LEU A 73 -14.13 -9.72 9.43
N GLY A 74 -13.46 -9.57 8.28
CA GLY A 74 -12.30 -10.38 7.91
C GLY A 74 -12.65 -11.78 7.43
N ARG A 75 -13.95 -12.08 7.20
CA ARG A 75 -14.36 -13.34 6.56
C ARG A 75 -13.98 -13.26 5.09
N THR A 76 -13.60 -14.38 4.51
CA THR A 76 -13.13 -14.45 3.11
C THR A 76 -13.76 -15.61 2.37
N ALA A 77 -13.90 -15.47 1.05
CA ALA A 77 -14.14 -16.59 0.16
C ALA A 77 -13.33 -16.41 -1.13
N GLN A 78 -12.88 -17.52 -1.72
CA GLN A 78 -12.16 -17.53 -2.99
C GLN A 78 -12.75 -18.61 -3.90
N TRP A 79 -12.75 -18.33 -5.19
CA TRP A 79 -13.12 -19.26 -6.25
C TRP A 79 -12.03 -19.26 -7.30
N THR A 80 -11.39 -20.40 -7.51
CA THR A 80 -10.45 -20.62 -8.60
C THR A 80 -11.05 -21.67 -9.54
N GLY A 81 -11.56 -21.23 -10.69
CA GLY A 81 -12.14 -22.12 -11.70
C GLY A 81 -11.10 -23.05 -12.31
N SER A 82 -11.51 -24.27 -12.69
CA SER A 82 -10.62 -25.31 -13.21
C SER A 82 -9.95 -24.97 -14.54
N GLY A 83 -10.35 -23.88 -15.19
CA GLY A 83 -9.75 -23.35 -16.41
C GLY A 83 -8.67 -22.30 -16.16
N GLN A 84 -8.31 -22.01 -14.90
CA GLN A 84 -7.10 -21.22 -14.61
C GLN A 84 -5.84 -22.04 -14.86
N TYR A 85 -4.76 -21.36 -15.23
CA TYR A 85 -3.47 -21.99 -15.55
C TYR A 85 -2.30 -21.09 -15.15
N GLY A 86 -1.11 -21.68 -15.04
CA GLY A 86 0.17 -20.97 -14.86
C GLY A 86 0.63 -20.22 -16.11
N ALA A 87 1.80 -19.57 -16.05
CA ALA A 87 2.34 -18.85 -17.19
C ALA A 87 2.44 -19.72 -18.47
N GLU A 88 2.29 -19.10 -19.65
CA GLU A 88 2.34 -19.78 -20.97
C GLU A 88 1.30 -20.90 -21.16
N SER A 89 0.22 -20.87 -20.38
CA SER A 89 -0.78 -21.94 -20.31
C SER A 89 -0.18 -23.29 -19.89
N GLN A 90 0.93 -23.25 -19.15
CA GLN A 90 1.66 -24.40 -18.65
C GLN A 90 1.70 -24.39 -17.12
N GLY A 91 1.68 -25.59 -16.54
CA GLY A 91 1.82 -25.79 -15.10
C GLY A 91 0.58 -25.43 -14.27
N ASP A 92 0.56 -25.95 -13.05
CA ASP A 92 -0.45 -25.70 -12.01
C ASP A 92 -0.05 -24.50 -11.13
N TRP A 93 0.53 -23.45 -11.73
CA TRP A 93 1.01 -22.27 -11.00
C TRP A 93 -0.11 -21.24 -10.82
N VAL A 94 -1.18 -21.72 -10.22
CA VAL A 94 -2.33 -20.94 -9.76
C VAL A 94 -2.39 -21.12 -8.25
N ALA A 95 -2.59 -20.05 -7.51
CA ALA A 95 -2.57 -20.11 -6.06
C ALA A 95 -3.56 -19.14 -5.43
N GLU A 96 -4.07 -19.54 -4.27
CA GLU A 96 -4.90 -18.74 -3.40
C GLU A 96 -4.51 -18.96 -1.93
N ARG A 97 -4.62 -17.92 -1.12
CA ARG A 97 -4.31 -17.93 0.32
C ARG A 97 -5.24 -16.96 1.04
N THR A 98 -5.76 -17.39 2.18
CA THR A 98 -6.58 -16.55 3.06
C THR A 98 -5.97 -16.42 4.45
N GLY A 99 -6.41 -15.40 5.15
CA GLY A 99 -6.19 -15.17 6.58
C GLY A 99 -7.29 -14.29 7.14
N SER A 100 -7.25 -14.03 8.45
CA SER A 100 -8.24 -13.19 9.13
C SER A 100 -8.31 -11.75 8.62
N THR A 101 -7.30 -11.29 7.89
CA THR A 101 -7.17 -9.89 7.43
C THR A 101 -6.88 -9.79 5.93
N PHE A 102 -6.85 -10.90 5.18
CA PHE A 102 -6.51 -10.87 3.75
C PHE A 102 -7.06 -12.07 2.97
N ALA A 103 -7.23 -11.86 1.67
CA ALA A 103 -7.32 -12.90 0.64
C ALA A 103 -6.38 -12.52 -0.51
N VAL A 104 -5.50 -13.44 -0.90
CA VAL A 104 -4.51 -13.25 -1.99
C VAL A 104 -4.68 -14.38 -2.98
N GLN A 105 -4.56 -14.07 -4.27
CA GLN A 105 -4.66 -15.06 -5.34
C GLN A 105 -3.86 -14.64 -6.56
N GLY A 106 -3.53 -15.61 -7.41
CA GLY A 106 -2.87 -15.38 -8.69
C GLY A 106 -3.10 -16.51 -9.67
N ASN A 107 -3.08 -16.17 -10.95
CA ASN A 107 -3.02 -17.06 -12.10
C ASN A 107 -1.95 -16.53 -13.06
N SER A 108 -1.60 -17.30 -14.09
CA SER A 108 -0.52 -16.98 -15.02
C SER A 108 0.84 -16.74 -14.31
N LEU A 109 1.03 -17.31 -13.12
CA LEU A 109 2.23 -17.09 -12.30
C LEU A 109 3.42 -17.89 -12.84
N VAL A 110 4.63 -17.45 -12.50
CA VAL A 110 5.85 -18.25 -12.70
C VAL A 110 6.02 -19.38 -11.68
N SER A 111 5.35 -19.28 -10.53
CA SER A 111 5.25 -20.33 -9.49
C SER A 111 4.18 -19.95 -8.47
N THR A 112 3.70 -20.93 -7.70
CA THR A 112 2.79 -20.67 -6.55
C THR A 112 3.46 -19.86 -5.45
N GLY A 113 4.80 -19.92 -5.34
CA GLY A 113 5.59 -19.16 -4.38
C GLY A 113 5.44 -17.64 -4.50
N VAL A 114 5.00 -17.12 -5.65
CA VAL A 114 4.64 -15.70 -5.82
C VAL A 114 3.59 -15.28 -4.79
N VAL A 115 2.51 -16.04 -4.67
CA VAL A 115 1.44 -15.74 -3.71
C VAL A 115 1.93 -15.90 -2.27
N ASP A 116 2.75 -16.92 -2.00
CA ASP A 116 3.32 -17.12 -0.67
C ASP A 116 4.19 -15.92 -0.25
N ARG A 117 5.03 -15.37 -1.14
CA ARG A 117 5.83 -14.17 -0.87
C ARG A 117 4.99 -12.92 -0.59
N VAL A 118 3.89 -12.73 -1.33
CA VAL A 118 2.96 -11.62 -1.07
C VAL A 118 2.37 -11.75 0.34
N VAL A 119 1.94 -12.95 0.74
CA VAL A 119 1.38 -13.21 2.07
C VAL A 119 2.41 -13.00 3.16
N GLU A 120 3.63 -13.53 3.01
CA GLU A 120 4.72 -13.36 3.96
C GLU A 120 5.04 -11.88 4.20
N ALA A 121 5.21 -11.09 3.14
CA ALA A 121 5.50 -9.68 3.23
C ALA A 121 4.34 -8.87 3.86
N PHE A 122 3.09 -9.21 3.51
CA PHE A 122 1.91 -8.56 4.11
C PHE A 122 1.80 -8.84 5.62
N ARG A 123 2.04 -10.08 6.05
CA ARG A 123 2.05 -10.49 7.46
C ARG A 123 3.22 -9.87 8.23
N ALA A 124 4.41 -9.81 7.63
CA ALA A 124 5.59 -9.21 8.27
C ALA A 124 5.40 -7.71 8.59
N SER A 125 4.48 -7.03 7.90
CA SER A 125 4.13 -5.63 8.17
C SER A 125 2.94 -5.46 9.12
N GLU A 126 2.37 -6.53 9.66
CA GLU A 126 1.27 -6.47 10.62
C GLU A 126 1.72 -5.80 11.93
N GLY A 127 0.82 -5.00 12.53
CA GLY A 127 1.14 -4.18 13.71
C GLY A 127 2.08 -3.00 13.43
N SER A 128 2.64 -2.88 12.21
CA SER A 128 3.44 -1.73 11.85
C SER A 128 2.58 -0.47 11.69
N VAL A 129 3.25 0.68 11.80
CA VAL A 129 2.64 2.00 11.64
C VAL A 129 2.47 2.43 10.18
N ARG A 130 2.37 1.46 9.27
CA ARG A 130 2.21 1.73 7.84
C ARG A 130 0.74 1.75 7.48
N HIS A 131 0.37 2.70 6.62
CA HIS A 131 -0.96 2.71 6.01
C HIS A 131 -1.19 1.43 5.19
N LEU A 132 -2.45 0.99 5.07
CA LEU A 132 -2.78 -0.27 4.39
C LEU A 132 -2.27 -0.32 2.94
N ALA A 133 -2.36 0.80 2.22
CA ALA A 133 -1.85 0.90 0.85
C ALA A 133 -0.34 0.61 0.75
N ASP A 134 0.47 1.21 1.63
CA ASP A 134 1.93 0.96 1.70
C ASP A 134 2.23 -0.53 1.90
N ARG A 135 1.57 -1.16 2.88
CA ARG A 135 1.73 -2.59 3.18
C ARG A 135 1.39 -3.47 1.97
N MET A 136 0.32 -3.15 1.25
CA MET A 136 -0.08 -3.90 0.05
C MET A 136 0.88 -3.69 -1.13
N ILE A 137 1.39 -2.46 -1.33
CA ILE A 137 2.37 -2.17 -2.38
C ILE A 137 3.66 -2.95 -2.11
N GLU A 138 4.12 -2.98 -0.86
CA GLU A 138 5.30 -3.74 -0.46
C GLU A 138 5.12 -5.25 -0.69
N ALA A 139 3.96 -5.77 -0.26
CA ALA A 139 3.63 -7.17 -0.44
C ALA A 139 3.56 -7.57 -1.93
N LEU A 140 2.94 -6.74 -2.76
CA LEU A 140 2.85 -6.95 -4.20
C LEU A 140 4.24 -6.93 -4.86
N TYR A 141 5.11 -6.02 -4.43
CA TYR A 141 6.49 -5.95 -4.90
C TYR A 141 7.30 -7.20 -4.54
N ALA A 142 7.14 -7.75 -3.34
CA ALA A 142 7.80 -8.99 -2.92
C ALA A 142 7.46 -10.17 -3.84
N GLY A 143 6.20 -10.28 -4.28
CA GLY A 143 5.79 -11.27 -5.29
C GLY A 143 6.37 -11.00 -6.68
N GLN A 144 6.39 -9.73 -7.11
CA GLN A 144 6.96 -9.32 -8.40
C GLN A 144 8.47 -9.66 -8.50
N VAL A 145 9.24 -9.48 -7.42
CA VAL A 145 10.69 -9.73 -7.39
C VAL A 145 11.05 -11.18 -7.72
N ILE A 146 10.20 -12.14 -7.37
CA ILE A 146 10.41 -13.57 -7.68
C ILE A 146 9.78 -14.01 -9.01
N GLY A 147 9.37 -13.04 -9.84
CA GLY A 147 8.95 -13.23 -11.23
C GLY A 147 7.48 -12.93 -11.50
N GLY A 148 6.61 -12.95 -10.48
CA GLY A 148 5.22 -12.52 -10.59
C GLY A 148 4.40 -13.25 -11.67
N ASP A 149 3.68 -12.46 -12.46
CA ASP A 149 3.00 -12.89 -13.69
C ASP A 149 4.02 -13.19 -14.79
N GLY A 150 4.03 -14.45 -15.26
CA GLY A 150 5.04 -14.99 -16.15
C GLY A 150 4.75 -14.82 -17.64
N ARG A 151 3.72 -14.08 -18.03
CA ARG A 151 3.47 -13.81 -19.47
C ARG A 151 4.53 -12.86 -20.02
N HIS A 152 5.47 -13.34 -20.82
CA HIS A 152 6.57 -12.52 -21.38
C HIS A 152 6.15 -11.72 -22.62
N GLY A 153 6.76 -10.54 -22.82
CA GLY A 153 6.52 -9.68 -24.00
C GLY A 153 5.27 -8.80 -23.97
N ASP A 154 4.39 -9.02 -23.00
CA ASP A 154 3.17 -8.23 -22.80
C ASP A 154 3.41 -6.93 -22.00
N THR A 155 2.54 -5.94 -22.21
CA THR A 155 2.48 -4.71 -21.40
C THR A 155 2.15 -5.01 -19.95
N GLN A 156 2.62 -4.17 -19.03
CA GLN A 156 2.43 -4.37 -17.59
C GLN A 156 1.67 -3.22 -16.95
N SER A 157 0.79 -3.53 -16.01
CA SER A 157 0.05 -2.53 -15.23
C SER A 157 -0.11 -2.97 -13.78
N ALA A 158 -0.33 -2.00 -12.89
CA ALA A 158 -0.58 -2.24 -11.49
C ALA A 158 -1.53 -1.18 -10.92
N ALA A 159 -2.28 -1.56 -9.89
CA ALA A 159 -3.19 -0.66 -9.23
C ALA A 159 -3.27 -0.94 -7.72
N VAL A 160 -3.57 0.09 -6.95
CA VAL A 160 -3.92 0.00 -5.52
C VAL A 160 -5.14 0.85 -5.25
N LEU A 161 -6.11 0.25 -4.55
CA LEU A 161 -7.39 0.85 -4.20
C LEU A 161 -7.69 0.56 -2.72
N VAL A 162 -7.88 1.61 -1.93
CA VAL A 162 -8.17 1.54 -0.49
C VAL A 162 -9.29 2.51 -0.15
N ALA A 163 -10.22 2.05 0.69
CA ALA A 163 -11.28 2.86 1.25
C ALA A 163 -11.30 2.75 2.78
N ASP A 164 -11.80 3.80 3.44
CA ASP A 164 -11.95 3.88 4.89
C ASP A 164 -13.34 4.45 5.23
N PRO A 165 -14.24 3.69 5.86
CA PRO A 165 -15.59 4.15 6.15
C PRO A 165 -15.66 5.17 7.30
N ARG A 166 -14.59 5.37 8.06
CA ARG A 166 -14.64 6.24 9.23
C ARG A 166 -14.69 7.72 8.80
N PRO A 167 -15.49 8.57 9.45
CA PRO A 167 -15.60 9.98 9.10
C PRO A 167 -14.25 10.71 9.10
N GLY A 168 -14.02 11.56 8.10
CA GLY A 168 -12.83 12.43 8.01
C GLY A 168 -11.53 11.72 7.58
N ARG A 169 -11.60 10.44 7.20
CA ARG A 169 -10.44 9.64 6.76
C ARG A 169 -10.13 9.72 5.27
N SER A 170 -11.12 10.10 4.47
CA SER A 170 -10.99 10.32 3.03
C SER A 170 -11.27 11.78 2.70
N ARG A 171 -10.55 12.31 1.70
CA ARG A 171 -10.86 13.58 1.02
C ARG A 171 -12.06 13.47 0.07
N ARG A 172 -12.38 12.25 -0.36
CA ARG A 172 -13.48 11.96 -1.29
C ARG A 172 -14.75 11.62 -0.51
N PRO A 173 -15.94 12.01 -1.01
CA PRO A 173 -17.21 11.66 -0.36
C PRO A 173 -17.53 10.17 -0.42
N ASP A 174 -16.89 9.43 -1.33
CA ASP A 174 -17.06 7.99 -1.53
C ASP A 174 -16.20 7.12 -0.57
N GLY A 175 -15.46 7.73 0.37
CA GLY A 175 -14.65 7.01 1.35
C GLY A 175 -13.35 6.41 0.79
N VAL A 176 -13.03 6.59 -0.50
CA VAL A 176 -11.79 6.09 -1.10
C VAL A 176 -10.61 6.96 -0.64
N THR A 177 -9.62 6.35 0.02
CA THR A 177 -8.44 7.05 0.56
C THR A 177 -7.23 6.98 -0.36
N VAL A 178 -7.11 5.91 -1.15
CA VAL A 178 -6.03 5.73 -2.14
C VAL A 178 -6.63 5.09 -3.39
N ASP A 179 -6.34 5.67 -4.54
CA ASP A 179 -6.77 5.21 -5.86
C ASP A 179 -5.67 5.55 -6.87
N ILE A 180 -4.80 4.57 -7.12
CA ILE A 180 -3.67 4.69 -8.04
C ILE A 180 -3.78 3.58 -9.07
N ASN A 181 -3.81 3.96 -10.35
CA ASN A 181 -3.87 3.03 -11.47
C ASN A 181 -2.76 3.39 -12.47
N VAL A 182 -1.72 2.58 -12.51
CA VAL A 182 -0.65 2.66 -13.51
C VAL A 182 -1.05 1.79 -14.68
N CYS A 183 -1.63 2.42 -15.70
CA CYS A 183 -2.24 1.73 -16.84
C CYS A 183 -1.24 0.98 -17.74
N GLU A 184 -0.02 1.48 -17.87
CA GLU A 184 1.06 0.81 -18.60
C GLU A 184 2.40 1.36 -18.09
N HIS A 185 3.31 0.46 -17.68
CA HIS A 185 4.68 0.81 -17.31
C HIS A 185 5.57 -0.44 -17.29
N SER A 186 6.87 -0.32 -17.58
CA SER A 186 7.82 -1.44 -17.54
C SER A 186 8.08 -1.98 -16.12
N GLU A 187 7.93 -1.13 -15.11
CA GLU A 187 8.00 -1.47 -13.69
C GLU A 187 6.76 -0.94 -12.95
N PRO A 188 5.56 -1.51 -13.16
CA PRO A 188 4.32 -0.85 -12.73
C PRO A 188 4.15 -0.80 -11.21
N VAL A 189 4.61 -1.83 -10.47
CA VAL A 189 4.53 -1.84 -9.00
C VAL A 189 5.46 -0.79 -8.40
N ARG A 190 6.65 -0.58 -8.99
CA ARG A 190 7.55 0.51 -8.57
C ARG A 190 6.97 1.87 -8.90
N GLU A 191 6.26 1.99 -10.01
CA GLU A 191 5.59 3.24 -10.36
C GLU A 191 4.41 3.54 -9.43
N VAL A 192 3.64 2.52 -9.03
CA VAL A 192 2.63 2.65 -7.96
C VAL A 192 3.29 3.11 -6.65
N ARG A 193 4.43 2.52 -6.25
CA ARG A 193 5.22 2.97 -5.08
C ARG A 193 5.60 4.44 -5.19
N ARG A 194 6.21 4.86 -6.31
CA ARG A 194 6.63 6.25 -6.54
C ARG A 194 5.46 7.24 -6.46
N ILE A 195 4.32 6.91 -7.07
CA ILE A 195 3.11 7.74 -7.01
C ILE A 195 2.57 7.78 -5.58
N TYR A 196 2.48 6.62 -4.92
CA TYR A 196 2.01 6.53 -3.53
C TYR A 196 2.85 7.41 -2.62
N ASP A 197 4.17 7.28 -2.67
CA ASP A 197 5.09 8.07 -1.84
C ASP A 197 4.98 9.57 -2.10
N SER A 198 4.68 9.96 -3.34
CA SER A 198 4.41 11.35 -3.70
C SER A 198 3.10 11.87 -3.11
N VAL A 199 2.05 11.04 -3.05
CA VAL A 199 0.72 11.41 -2.55
C VAL A 199 0.64 11.34 -1.02
N SER A 200 1.30 10.35 -0.41
CA SER A 200 1.36 10.19 1.05
C SER A 200 2.42 11.08 1.70
N GLU A 201 3.29 11.70 0.90
CA GLU A 201 4.41 12.52 1.37
C GLU A 201 5.25 11.76 2.41
N THR A 202 5.60 10.51 2.09
CA THR A 202 6.37 9.65 3.00
C THR A 202 7.81 10.14 3.07
N LEU A 203 8.31 10.42 4.28
CA LEU A 203 9.69 10.85 4.47
C LEU A 203 10.70 9.83 3.93
N GLY A 204 11.66 10.29 3.12
CA GLY A 204 12.72 9.47 2.53
C GLY A 204 12.49 9.02 1.09
N PHE A 205 11.31 9.26 0.51
CA PHE A 205 10.94 8.74 -0.82
C PHE A 205 10.77 9.81 -1.91
N ARG A 206 10.94 11.10 -1.60
CA ARG A 206 10.95 12.18 -2.59
C ARG A 206 12.27 12.94 -2.61
N THR A 207 12.75 13.30 -3.80
CA THR A 207 13.78 14.33 -3.96
C THR A 207 13.16 15.65 -3.53
N LEU A 208 13.62 16.23 -2.42
CA LEU A 208 13.16 17.51 -1.85
C LEU A 208 13.39 18.66 -2.85
N ARG A 209 12.52 18.81 -3.85
CA ARG A 209 12.47 19.98 -4.76
C ARG A 209 11.54 21.07 -4.25
N GLN A 210 10.74 20.79 -3.22
CA GLN A 210 9.81 21.75 -2.61
C GLN A 210 10.17 21.92 -1.13
N PHE A 211 10.38 23.17 -0.70
CA PHE A 211 10.68 23.55 0.69
C PHE A 211 9.45 23.49 1.60
N ALA A 212 8.47 22.64 1.30
CA ALA A 212 7.31 22.38 2.13
C ALA A 212 6.70 20.99 1.89
N GLY A 213 6.10 20.40 2.93
CA GLY A 213 5.35 19.15 2.87
C GLY A 213 5.25 18.44 4.23
N ARG A 214 4.39 17.43 4.33
CA ARG A 214 4.25 16.60 5.53
C ARG A 214 5.48 15.75 5.81
N ASP A 215 6.28 15.44 4.79
CA ASP A 215 7.58 14.80 4.95
C ASP A 215 8.54 15.69 5.76
N VAL A 216 8.55 17.00 5.50
CA VAL A 216 9.31 17.96 6.30
C VAL A 216 8.82 17.99 7.75
N LEU A 217 7.51 17.95 7.95
CA LEU A 217 6.94 17.89 9.30
C LEU A 217 7.33 16.59 10.02
N GLN A 218 7.30 15.44 9.34
CA GLN A 218 7.77 14.16 9.87
C GLN A 218 9.25 14.25 10.30
N LEU A 219 10.10 14.81 9.45
CA LEU A 219 11.52 15.03 9.75
C LEU A 219 11.71 15.89 10.99
N LYS A 220 10.98 17.01 11.10
CA LYS A 220 11.03 17.90 12.25
C LYS A 220 10.61 17.20 13.54
N VAL A 221 9.56 16.36 13.50
CA VAL A 221 9.14 15.55 14.66
C VAL A 221 10.25 14.58 15.08
N MET A 222 10.88 13.88 14.14
CA MET A 222 11.98 12.95 14.43
C MET A 222 13.19 13.66 15.04
N LEU A 223 13.62 14.78 14.42
CA LEU A 223 14.73 15.59 14.92
C LEU A 223 14.42 16.20 16.29
N HIS A 224 13.19 16.66 16.51
CA HIS A 224 12.76 17.20 17.80
C HIS A 224 12.79 16.14 18.91
N ALA A 225 12.26 14.95 18.63
CA ALA A 225 12.28 13.84 19.57
C ALA A 225 13.71 13.41 19.96
N LEU A 226 14.68 13.59 19.06
CA LEU A 226 16.11 13.35 19.31
C LEU A 226 16.87 14.57 19.87
N GLY A 227 16.20 15.71 20.09
CA GLY A 227 16.81 16.93 20.62
C GLY A 227 17.56 17.79 19.60
N TYR A 228 17.47 17.47 18.31
CA TYR A 228 18.09 18.24 17.24
C TYR A 228 17.23 19.40 16.73
N PHE A 229 15.92 19.41 16.92
CA PHE A 229 15.07 20.49 16.42
C PHE A 229 14.23 21.09 17.54
N ARG A 230 14.43 22.39 17.85
CA ARG A 230 13.74 23.09 18.95
C ARG A 230 13.70 22.30 20.27
N PRO A 231 14.87 21.89 20.81
CA PRO A 231 14.94 21.04 22.01
C PRO A 231 14.42 21.72 23.28
N ASP A 232 14.28 23.04 23.25
CA ASP A 232 13.71 23.88 24.30
C ASP A 232 12.18 23.79 24.39
N MET A 233 11.51 23.34 23.32
CA MET A 233 10.07 23.10 23.33
C MET A 233 9.75 21.74 23.96
N LEU A 234 8.69 21.69 24.79
CA LEU A 234 8.19 20.43 25.33
C LEU A 234 7.40 19.62 24.28
N VAL A 235 6.65 20.33 23.41
CA VAL A 235 5.82 19.75 22.35
C VAL A 235 6.00 20.58 21.09
N LEU A 236 6.30 19.93 19.97
CA LEU A 236 6.40 20.59 18.67
C LEU A 236 5.00 20.91 18.12
N PRO A 237 4.70 22.16 17.73
CA PRO A 237 3.46 22.48 17.02
C PRO A 237 3.40 21.77 15.66
N LEU A 238 2.34 20.99 15.44
CA LEU A 238 2.13 20.22 14.21
C LEU A 238 1.27 20.96 13.18
N GLU A 239 0.67 22.09 13.55
CA GLU A 239 -0.18 22.92 12.71
C GLU A 239 0.31 24.37 12.70
N GLY A 240 -0.13 25.14 11.68
CA GLY A 240 0.12 26.57 11.58
C GLY A 240 1.19 26.97 10.57
N PRO A 241 1.41 28.28 10.39
CA PRO A 241 2.33 28.81 9.38
C PRO A 241 3.75 28.29 9.60
N GLY A 242 4.30 27.59 8.61
CA GLY A 242 5.67 27.09 8.65
C GLY A 242 5.88 25.71 9.26
N ALA A 243 4.83 25.03 9.76
CA ALA A 243 4.94 23.67 10.28
C ALA A 243 5.55 22.72 9.23
N GLU A 244 4.99 22.74 8.03
CA GLU A 244 5.44 21.92 6.89
C GLU A 244 6.59 22.55 6.10
N VAL A 245 7.02 23.78 6.40
CA VAL A 245 8.06 24.47 5.62
C VAL A 245 9.45 24.00 6.04
N TYR A 246 10.33 23.69 5.09
CA TYR A 246 11.72 23.35 5.37
C TYR A 246 12.52 24.62 5.63
N SER A 247 12.40 25.09 6.86
CA SER A 247 12.96 26.34 7.35
C SER A 247 14.46 26.24 7.63
N PRO A 248 15.21 27.36 7.67
CA PRO A 248 16.64 27.35 7.97
C PRO A 248 17.00 26.63 9.28
N ASP A 249 16.21 26.79 10.34
CA ASP A 249 16.39 26.08 11.62
C ASP A 249 16.25 24.55 11.49
N ALA A 250 15.45 24.07 10.55
CA ALA A 250 15.32 22.64 10.24
C ALA A 250 16.53 22.14 9.43
N MET A 251 17.07 22.94 8.52
CA MET A 251 18.30 22.61 7.80
C MET A 251 19.49 22.52 8.76
N ASP A 252 19.65 23.49 9.66
CA ASP A 252 20.70 23.50 10.69
C ASP A 252 20.60 22.26 11.61
N ALA A 253 19.37 21.84 11.95
CA ALA A 253 19.14 20.63 12.72
C ALA A 253 19.61 19.36 11.99
N VAL A 254 19.34 19.26 10.68
CA VAL A 254 19.81 18.15 9.84
C VAL A 254 21.34 18.16 9.72
N ASP A 255 21.94 19.32 9.50
CA ASP A 255 23.39 19.42 9.34
C ASP A 255 24.13 19.08 10.63
N ARG A 256 23.62 19.54 11.78
CA ARG A 256 24.12 19.11 13.10
C ARG A 256 23.96 17.60 13.29
N PHE A 257 22.79 17.05 12.99
CA PHE A 257 22.55 15.61 13.06
C PHE A 257 23.57 14.82 12.25
N ARG A 258 23.79 15.20 10.98
CA ARG A 258 24.75 14.54 10.09
C ARG A 258 26.18 14.68 10.60
N SER A 259 26.55 15.85 11.10
CA SER A 259 27.86 16.11 11.70
C SER A 259 28.12 15.21 12.91
N ASP A 260 27.13 15.01 13.79
CA ASP A 260 27.25 14.13 14.96
C ASP A 260 27.39 12.65 14.58
N GLN A 261 26.92 12.26 13.39
CA GLN A 261 27.18 10.94 12.82
C GLN A 261 28.55 10.85 12.09
N GLY A 262 29.32 11.93 12.05
CA GLY A 262 30.58 12.03 11.30
C GLY A 262 30.38 12.11 9.78
N TRP A 263 29.22 12.52 9.30
CA TRP A 263 28.90 12.59 7.87
C TRP A 263 29.00 14.01 7.34
N GLN A 264 29.56 14.13 6.13
CA GLN A 264 29.73 15.41 5.45
C GLN A 264 28.92 15.44 4.15
N THR A 265 28.50 16.65 3.76
CA THR A 265 27.79 16.95 2.51
C THR A 265 28.11 18.39 2.13
N SER A 266 28.14 18.70 0.82
CA SER A 266 28.24 20.07 0.32
C SER A 266 26.88 20.77 0.21
N VAL A 267 25.79 20.03 0.40
CA VAL A 267 24.42 20.51 0.31
C VAL A 267 23.88 20.66 1.73
N ALA A 268 23.58 21.90 2.15
CA ALA A 268 23.01 22.20 3.46
C ALA A 268 21.61 21.57 3.60
N GLY A 269 21.33 21.02 4.79
CA GLY A 269 20.09 20.34 5.09
C GLY A 269 19.82 19.12 4.20
N TYR A 270 20.87 18.43 3.72
CA TYR A 270 20.69 17.29 2.82
C TYR A 270 20.14 16.07 3.57
N VAL A 271 18.99 15.57 3.13
CA VAL A 271 18.33 14.40 3.70
C VAL A 271 18.28 13.30 2.63
N ASP A 272 18.93 12.18 2.93
CA ASP A 272 18.97 10.97 2.10
C ASP A 272 18.43 9.76 2.88
N GLU A 273 18.26 8.62 2.20
CA GLU A 273 17.82 7.37 2.81
C GLU A 273 18.68 6.98 4.03
N ARG A 274 19.99 7.19 3.94
CA ARG A 274 20.94 6.94 5.04
C ARG A 274 20.61 7.77 6.28
N THR A 275 20.25 9.05 6.10
CA THR A 275 19.81 9.96 7.17
C THR A 275 18.55 9.42 7.83
N ILE A 276 17.55 9.06 7.04
CA ILE A 276 16.26 8.57 7.56
C ILE A 276 16.43 7.26 8.33
N ASN A 277 17.19 6.30 7.77
CA ASN A 277 17.46 5.02 8.42
C ASN A 277 18.17 5.20 9.77
N ARG A 278 19.10 6.16 9.88
CA ARG A 278 19.80 6.42 11.13
C ARG A 278 18.96 7.18 12.15
N LEU A 279 18.11 8.12 11.71
CA LEU A 279 17.14 8.76 12.61
C LEU A 279 16.24 7.71 13.26
N TRP A 280 15.73 6.74 12.49
CA TRP A 280 14.93 5.65 13.03
C TRP A 280 15.71 4.78 14.01
N ALA A 281 16.93 4.37 13.66
CA ALA A 281 17.77 3.57 14.54
C ALA A 281 18.00 4.27 15.90
N LEU A 282 18.29 5.58 15.89
CA LEU A 282 18.47 6.36 17.13
C LEU A 282 17.17 6.55 17.92
N LEU A 283 16.03 6.68 17.25
CA LEU A 283 14.74 6.71 17.92
C LEU A 283 14.40 5.37 18.58
N ASP A 284 14.75 4.25 17.94
CA ASP A 284 14.60 2.91 18.51
C ASP A 284 15.57 2.73 19.70
N GLU A 285 16.84 3.13 19.58
CA GLU A 285 17.84 3.14 20.67
C GLU A 285 17.38 3.99 21.87
N ALA A 286 16.71 5.11 21.62
CA ALA A 286 16.17 6.02 22.63
C ALA A 286 14.80 5.59 23.20
N GLY A 287 14.20 4.50 22.69
CA GLY A 287 12.86 4.06 23.09
C GLY A 287 11.71 4.99 22.68
N LYS A 288 11.95 5.92 21.75
CA LYS A 288 10.99 6.96 21.30
C LYS A 288 10.29 6.63 19.98
N ALA A 289 10.75 5.60 19.27
CA ALA A 289 10.27 5.32 17.92
C ALA A 289 8.76 5.06 17.85
N ASN A 290 8.16 4.34 18.81
CA ASN A 290 6.72 4.04 18.79
C ASN A 290 5.84 5.29 18.97
N GLU A 291 6.25 6.22 19.84
CA GLU A 291 5.58 7.50 20.02
C GLU A 291 5.64 8.33 18.73
N VAL A 292 6.84 8.49 18.17
CA VAL A 292 7.05 9.23 16.92
C VAL A 292 6.22 8.61 15.79
N ARG A 293 6.27 7.28 15.62
CA ARG A 293 5.49 6.55 14.63
C ARG A 293 3.99 6.80 14.76
N THR A 294 3.47 6.91 15.99
CA THR A 294 2.06 7.22 16.25
C THR A 294 1.71 8.64 15.80
N ILE A 295 2.57 9.62 16.10
CA ILE A 295 2.41 11.00 15.63
C ILE A 295 2.46 11.05 14.10
N LEU A 296 3.45 10.41 13.48
CA LEU A 296 3.60 10.41 12.02
C LEU A 296 2.41 9.74 11.33
N LEU A 297 1.83 8.70 11.94
CA LEU A 297 0.61 8.08 11.45
C LEU A 297 -0.55 9.06 11.42
N GLU A 298 -0.75 9.85 12.47
CA GLU A 298 -1.77 10.91 12.50
C GLU A 298 -1.55 11.94 11.38
N LEU A 299 -0.29 12.33 11.15
CA LEU A 299 0.09 13.26 10.08
C LEU A 299 -0.08 12.67 8.67
N ALA A 300 0.21 11.38 8.51
CA ALA A 300 0.04 10.65 7.25
C ALA A 300 -1.43 10.33 6.94
N ARG A 301 -2.36 10.56 7.90
CA ARG A 301 -3.79 10.51 7.61
C ARG A 301 -4.07 11.55 6.55
N VAL A 302 -4.57 11.12 5.39
CA VAL A 302 -5.17 11.99 4.37
C VAL A 302 -6.47 12.58 4.95
N SER A 303 -6.31 13.45 5.94
CA SER A 303 -7.36 14.18 6.62
C SER A 303 -7.32 15.62 6.10
N ARG A 304 -8.53 16.07 5.72
CA ARG A 304 -8.90 17.36 5.13
C ARG A 304 -7.78 18.06 4.37
#